data_AF-A0A353RAW4-F1
#
_entry.id   AF-A0A353RAW4-F1
#
_cell.length_a   1.000
_cell.length_b   1.000
_cell.length_c   1.000
_cell.angle_alpha   90.00
_cell.angle_beta   90.00
_cell.angle_gamma   90.00
#
_symmetry.space_group_name_H-M   'P 1'
#
loop_
_entity.id
_entity.type
_entity.pdbx_description
1 polymer ?
#
loop_
_entity_poly.entity_id
_entity_poly.type
_entity_poly.pdbx_seq_one_letter_code
_entity_poly.pdbx_strand_id
1 'polypeptide(L)' 'MARPKKLRKITNPPKIKGFSPIRPFQGNGSSPVLLDYDEFEALRLSDYELKSQSEAAVEMGISRPTFARIYE' A
#
# COMPACT_ATOMS: atom_id res chain seq x y z
N MET A 1 -25.18 -3.40 7.25
CA MET A 1 -24.39 -4.51 6.67
C MET A 1 -23.19 -3.89 5.96
N ALA A 2 -21.96 -4.27 6.30
CA ALA A 2 -20.77 -3.67 5.68
C ALA A 2 -20.72 -4.03 4.19
N ARG A 3 -20.45 -3.05 3.33
CA ARG A 3 -20.35 -3.28 1.88
C ARG A 3 -19.22 -4.29 1.61
N PRO A 4 -19.47 -5.38 0.85
CA PRO A 4 -18.42 -6.33 0.52
C PRO A 4 -17.24 -5.61 -0.13
N LYS A 5 -16.02 -5.85 0.36
CA LYS A 5 -14.80 -5.36 -0.27
C LYS A 5 -14.70 -6.02 -1.65
N LYS A 6 -14.63 -5.23 -2.71
CA LYS A 6 -14.32 -5.75 -4.04
C LYS A 6 -12.87 -6.21 -4.07
N LEU A 7 -12.60 -7.32 -4.75
CA LEU A 7 -11.24 -7.76 -5.05
C LEU A 7 -10.53 -6.70 -5.88
N ARG A 8 -9.31 -6.35 -5.47
CA ARG A 8 -8.46 -5.33 -6.09
C ARG A 8 -7.29 -6.02 -6.79
N LYS A 9 -6.78 -5.42 -7.85
CA LYS A 9 -5.65 -5.98 -8.61
C LYS A 9 -4.34 -5.48 -8.01
N ILE A 10 -3.45 -6.42 -7.70
CA ILE A 10 -2.07 -6.16 -7.29
C ILE A 10 -1.18 -6.71 -8.39
N THR A 11 -0.34 -5.87 -8.99
CA THR A 11 0.53 -6.25 -10.11
C THR A 11 1.85 -6.84 -9.63
N ASN A 12 2.35 -6.37 -8.48
CA ASN A 12 3.66 -6.75 -7.98
C ASN A 12 3.62 -6.94 -6.45
N PRO A 13 3.32 -8.15 -5.97
CA PRO A 13 3.29 -8.40 -4.53
C PRO A 13 4.68 -8.21 -3.91
N PRO A 14 4.76 -7.78 -2.64
CA PRO A 14 6.02 -7.55 -1.96
C PRO A 14 6.84 -8.84 -1.86
N LYS A 15 8.11 -8.78 -2.29
CA LYS A 15 9.04 -9.92 -2.25
C LYS A 15 9.56 -10.23 -0.85
N ILE A 16 9.51 -9.24 0.04
CA ILE A 16 9.92 -9.33 1.44
C ILE A 16 8.82 -8.79 2.34
N LYS A 17 8.72 -9.31 3.57
CA LYS A 17 7.65 -8.93 4.51
C LYS A 17 7.90 -7.62 5.27
N GLY A 18 9.12 -7.10 5.23
CA GLY A 18 9.49 -5.88 5.94
C GLY A 18 11.00 -5.79 6.13
N PHE A 19 11.44 -4.69 6.73
CA PHE A 19 12.82 -4.45 7.12
C PHE A 19 12.85 -3.80 8.51
N SER A 20 13.98 -3.96 9.21
CA SER A 20 14.18 -3.37 10.53
C SER A 20 15.62 -2.86 10.63
N PRO A 21 15.89 -1.78 11.38
CA PRO A 21 17.25 -1.31 11.63
C PRO A 21 18.13 -2.40 12.27
N ILE A 22 19.40 -2.46 11.87
CA ILE A 22 20.37 -3.46 12.36
C ILE A 22 20.65 -3.30 13.87
N ARG A 23 20.59 -2.07 14.38
CA ARG A 23 20.77 -1.77 15.80
C ARG A 23 19.41 -1.43 16.42
N PRO A 24 18.94 -2.17 17.45
CA PRO A 24 17.72 -1.81 18.15
C PRO A 24 17.90 -0.44 18.81
N PHE A 25 16.91 0.44 18.65
CA PHE A 25 16.84 1.67 19.44
C PHE A 25 16.80 1.29 20.93
N GLN A 26 17.61 1.95 21.75
CA GLN A 26 17.53 1.81 23.21
C GLN A 26 16.26 2.52 23.67
N GLY A 27 15.18 1.76 23.83
CA GLY A 27 13.85 2.26 24.16
C GLY A 27 12.83 1.50 23.33
N ASN A 28 11.86 0.88 24.01
CA ASN A 28 10.76 0.07 23.49
C ASN A 28 10.69 0.02 21.96
N GLY A 29 11.10 -1.12 21.39
CA GLY A 29 11.10 -1.35 19.95
C GLY A 29 9.78 -0.85 19.33
N SER A 30 9.88 0.11 18.41
CA SER A 30 8.69 0.69 17.80
C SER A 30 7.88 -0.44 17.17
N SER A 31 6.57 -0.43 17.40
CA SER A 31 5.65 -1.30 16.68
C SER A 31 5.91 -1.17 15.16
N PRO A 32 6.02 -2.29 14.43
CA PRO A 32 6.22 -2.22 12.99
C PRO A 32 5.03 -1.51 12.34
N VAL A 33 5.29 -0.73 11.31
CA VAL A 33 4.23 -0.25 10.42
C VAL A 33 3.80 -1.44 9.56
N LEU A 34 2.57 -1.89 9.76
CA LEU A 34 1.96 -2.93 8.94
C LEU A 34 1.25 -2.25 7.77
N LEU A 35 1.52 -2.74 6.56
CA LEU A 35 0.85 -2.29 5.35
C LEU A 35 0.02 -3.45 4.79
N ASP A 36 -1.24 -3.17 4.48
CA ASP A 36 -2.05 -4.05 3.66
C ASP A 36 -1.48 -4.10 2.23
N TYR A 37 -1.76 -5.17 1.50
CA TYR A 37 -1.29 -5.31 0.12
C TYR A 37 -1.74 -4.17 -0.80
N ASP A 38 -2.93 -3.63 -0.55
CA ASP A 38 -3.48 -2.52 -1.33
C ASP A 38 -2.74 -1.20 -1.05
N GLU A 39 -2.36 -0.96 0.21
CA GLU A 39 -1.59 0.21 0.63
C GLU A 39 -0.17 0.15 0.05
N PHE A 40 0.44 -1.03 0.07
CA PHE A 40 1.73 -1.25 -0.57
C PHE A 40 1.71 -0.99 -2.08
N GLU A 41 0.70 -1.52 -2.79
CA GLU A 41 0.58 -1.30 -4.24
C GLU A 41 0.29 0.18 -4.56
N ALA A 42 -0.50 0.87 -3.74
CA ALA A 42 -0.77 2.30 -3.91
C ALA A 42 0.50 3.15 -3.77
N LEU A 43 1.31 2.91 -2.73
CA LEU A 43 2.62 3.56 -2.54
C LEU A 43 3.57 3.24 -3.70
N ARG A 44 3.58 1.98 -4.16
CA ARG A 44 4.41 1.55 -5.29
C ARG A 44 4.06 2.31 -6.58
N LEU A 45 2.77 2.44 -6.90
CA LEU A 45 2.33 3.09 -8.14
C LEU A 45 2.53 4.60 -8.07
N SER A 46 2.19 5.24 -6.95
CA SER A 46 2.25 6.69 -6.82
C SER A 46 3.63 7.22 -6.45
N ASP A 47 4.30 6.73 -5.40
CA ASP A 47 5.59 7.26 -4.96
C ASP A 47 6.77 6.67 -5.73
N TYR A 48 6.73 5.36 -6.01
CA TYR A 48 7.87 4.68 -6.63
C TYR A 48 7.84 4.74 -8.16
N GLU A 49 6.68 4.51 -8.79
CA GLU A 49 6.51 4.59 -10.25
C GLU A 49 6.04 5.98 -10.74
N LEU A 50 5.80 6.93 -9.81
CA LEU A 50 5.43 8.32 -10.09
C LEU A 50 4.17 8.47 -10.98
N LYS A 51 3.26 7.50 -10.92
CA LYS A 51 1.99 7.54 -11.66
C LYS A 51 1.00 8.48 -10.98
N SER A 52 0.16 9.12 -11.79
CA SER A 52 -0.96 9.90 -11.27
C SER A 52 -1.97 8.99 -10.57
N GLN A 53 -2.72 9.51 -9.58
CA GLN A 53 -3.78 8.75 -8.91
C GLN A 53 -4.82 8.17 -9.88
N SER A 54 -5.04 8.84 -11.03
CA SER A 54 -5.96 8.37 -12.06
C SER A 54 -5.41 7.12 -12.76
N GLU A 55 -4.14 7.13 -13.16
CA GLU A 55 -3.48 5.99 -13.81
C GLU A 55 -3.35 4.80 -12.86
N ALA A 56 -2.92 5.06 -11.62
CA ALA A 56 -2.77 4.03 -10.60
C ALA A 56 -4.12 3.36 -10.25
N ALA A 57 -5.21 4.14 -10.20
CA ALA A 57 -6.55 3.60 -10.00
C ALA A 57 -7.00 2.67 -11.14
N VAL A 58 -6.70 3.04 -12.40
CA VAL A 58 -6.98 2.20 -13.57
C VAL A 58 -6.21 0.89 -13.49
N GLU A 59 -4.95 0.93 -13.08
CA GLU A 59 -4.09 -0.26 -12.97
C GLU A 59 -4.55 -1.23 -11.87
N MET A 60 -4.98 -0.69 -10.72
CA MET A 60 -5.58 -1.47 -9.62
C MET A 60 -7.02 -1.93 -9.90
N GLY A 61 -7.64 -1.46 -11.00
CA GLY A 61 -9.01 -1.78 -11.37
C GLY A 61 -10.07 -1.17 -10.45
N ILE A 62 -9.78 -0.01 -9.85
CA ILE A 62 -10.66 0.71 -8.91
C ILE A 62 -10.95 2.13 -9.39
N SER A 63 -11.91 2.80 -8.76
CA SER A 63 -12.16 4.21 -9.04
C SER A 63 -11.09 5.10 -8.38
N ARG A 64 -10.77 6.23 -9.00
CA ARG A 64 -9.86 7.25 -8.42
C ARG A 64 -10.17 7.59 -6.95
N PRO A 65 -11.43 7.87 -6.52
CA PRO A 65 -11.72 8.14 -5.11
C PRO A 65 -11.54 6.93 -4.20
N THR A 66 -11.55 5.70 -4.73
CA THR A 66 -11.19 4.50 -3.95
C THR A 66 -9.68 4.42 -3.78
N PHE A 67 -8.92 4.74 -4.82
CA PHE A 67 -7.45 4.80 -4.75
C PHE A 67 -6.98 5.85 -3.73
N ALA A 68 -7.55 7.06 -3.78
CA ALA A 68 -7.22 8.12 -2.82
C ALA A 68 -7.42 7.68 -1.36
N ARG A 69 -8.49 6.93 -1.05
CA ARG A 69 -8.76 6.40 0.29
C ARG A 69 -7.84 5.26 0.74
N ILE A 70 -7.11 4.63 -0.18
CA ILE A 70 -6.10 3.61 0.13
C ILE A 70 -4.76 4.29 0.38
N TYR A 71 -4.52 5.41 -0.30
CA TYR A 71 -3.29 6.17 -0.23
C TYR A 71 -3.20 7.12 0.97
N GLU A 72 -4.33 7.73 1.36
CA GLU A 72 -4.48 8.54 2.58
C GLU A 72 -4.78 7.69 3.81
#